data_AF-A0A352WWJ4-F1
#
_entry.id   AF-A0A352WWJ4-F1
#
_cell.length_a   1.000
_cell.length_b   1.000
_cell.length_c   1.000
_cell.angle_alpha   90.00
_cell.angle_beta   90.00
_cell.angle_gamma   90.00
#
_symmetry.space_group_name_H-M   'P 1'
#
loop_
_entity.id
_entity.type
_entity.pdbx_description
1 polymer ?
#
loop_
_entity_poly.entity_id
_entity_poly.type
_entity_poly.pdbx_seq_one_letter_code
_entity_poly.pdbx_strand_id
1 'polypeptide(L)'
;MPSLEQECLPKTAPPVITPDNPKLSTEREPFTLTLCGDVFTGAEFAAAEVSYGKGYGFLQVSPYLRASDLSIVNLETAITERGSTKKRAGYAFRAKASTLSVLIDAGIDAVSIANNHVYDFGDEGLMD
;
A
#
# COMPACT_ATOMS: atom_id res chain seq x y z
N MET A 1 -42.17 -8.14 -10.53
CA MET A 1 -40.85 -8.13 -11.19
C MET A 1 -40.01 -9.17 -10.46
N PRO A 2 -39.41 -10.17 -11.13
CA PRO A 2 -38.57 -11.12 -10.43
C PRO A 2 -37.24 -10.45 -10.06
N SER A 3 -36.87 -10.58 -8.79
CA SER A 3 -35.56 -10.23 -8.24
C SER A 3 -34.50 -11.12 -8.87
N LEU A 4 -33.46 -10.54 -9.48
CA LEU A 4 -32.25 -11.27 -9.83
C LEU A 4 -31.45 -11.47 -8.53
N GLU A 5 -31.70 -12.58 -7.85
CA GLU A 5 -30.75 -13.09 -6.85
C GLU A 5 -29.53 -13.60 -7.61
N GLN A 6 -28.41 -12.87 -7.54
CA GLN A 6 -27.10 -13.43 -7.82
C GLN A 6 -26.81 -14.48 -6.74
N GLU A 7 -26.89 -15.77 -7.10
CA GLU A 7 -26.30 -16.83 -6.30
C GLU A 7 -24.82 -16.53 -6.08
N CYS A 8 -24.47 -16.17 -4.85
CA CYS A 8 -23.08 -16.19 -4.41
C CYS A 8 -22.66 -17.66 -4.36
N LEU A 9 -21.83 -18.08 -5.32
CA LEU A 9 -21.18 -19.38 -5.29
C LEU A 9 -20.58 -19.58 -3.88
N PRO A 10 -20.82 -20.72 -3.22
CA PRO A 10 -20.24 -20.95 -1.91
C PRO A 10 -18.72 -20.88 -2.04
N LYS A 11 -18.09 -19.92 -1.35
CA LYS A 11 -16.65 -19.99 -1.10
C LYS A 11 -16.42 -21.33 -0.43
N THR A 12 -15.69 -22.22 -1.09
CA THR A 12 -15.29 -23.49 -0.54
C THR A 12 -14.69 -23.26 0.84
N ALA A 13 -15.18 -24.01 1.84
CA ALA A 13 -14.59 -23.95 3.16
C ALA A 13 -13.08 -24.24 3.05
N PRO A 14 -12.22 -23.53 3.81
CA PRO A 14 -10.80 -23.86 3.82
C PRO A 14 -10.63 -25.33 4.20
N PRO A 15 -9.66 -26.03 3.60
CA PRO A 15 -9.46 -27.45 3.85
C PRO A 15 -9.27 -27.67 5.36
N VAL A 16 -10.02 -28.62 5.91
CA VAL A 16 -9.83 -29.08 7.28
C VAL A 16 -8.44 -29.73 7.33
N ILE A 17 -7.49 -29.04 7.95
CA ILE A 17 -6.16 -29.57 8.21
C ILE A 17 -6.32 -30.64 9.29
N THR A 18 -6.35 -31.91 8.88
CA THR A 18 -6.08 -33.02 9.80
C THR A 18 -4.60 -32.97 10.20
N PRO A 19 -4.23 -33.37 11.42
CA PRO A 19 -2.85 -33.41 11.85
C PRO A 19 -2.14 -34.63 11.25
N ASP A 20 -2.11 -34.74 9.92
CA ASP A 20 -1.08 -35.53 9.25
C ASP A 20 0.18 -34.70 9.29
N ASN A 21 0.97 -34.91 10.34
CA ASN A 21 2.22 -34.21 10.62
C ASN A 21 3.17 -34.27 9.41
N PRO A 22 3.20 -33.26 8.52
CA PRO A 22 4.21 -33.21 7.49
C PRO A 22 5.47 -32.83 8.26
N LYS A 23 6.53 -33.64 8.18
CA LYS A 23 7.84 -33.21 8.68
C LYS A 23 8.08 -31.81 8.09
N LEU A 24 8.07 -30.77 8.94
CA LEU A 24 8.44 -29.43 8.48
C LEU A 24 9.80 -29.58 7.81
N SER A 25 9.89 -29.21 6.54
CA SER A 25 11.16 -29.18 5.84
C SER A 25 12.08 -28.24 6.64
N THR A 26 13.22 -28.76 7.07
CA THR A 26 14.24 -27.98 7.79
C THR A 26 15.03 -27.07 6.84
N GLU A 27 14.82 -27.21 5.53
CA GLU A 27 15.37 -26.34 4.50
C GLU A 27 14.59 -25.03 4.50
N ARG A 28 15.30 -23.94 4.84
CA ARG A 28 14.76 -22.58 4.74
C ARG A 28 15.20 -22.02 3.39
N GLU A 29 14.26 -21.86 2.47
CA GLU A 29 14.51 -21.05 1.28
C GLU A 29 14.82 -19.60 1.71
N PRO A 30 15.81 -18.93 1.09
CA PRO A 30 16.07 -17.52 1.35
C PRO A 30 14.79 -16.70 1.10
N PHE A 31 14.43 -15.85 2.06
CA PHE A 31 13.35 -14.88 1.92
C PHE A 31 13.95 -13.51 1.65
N THR A 32 13.51 -12.86 0.58
CA THR A 32 14.03 -11.58 0.12
C THR A 32 13.08 -10.44 0.49
N LEU A 33 13.63 -9.42 1.14
CA LEU A 33 12.91 -8.24 1.58
C LEU A 33 13.54 -7.00 0.96
N THR A 34 12.75 -6.20 0.27
CA THR A 34 13.12 -4.84 -0.11
C THR A 34 12.49 -3.84 0.84
N LEU A 35 13.32 -3.00 1.45
CA LEU A 35 12.90 -1.87 2.27
C LEU A 35 13.32 -0.58 1.58
N CYS A 36 12.37 0.32 1.34
CA CYS A 36 12.64 1.66 0.83
C CYS A 36 12.30 2.71 1.88
N GLY A 37 12.91 3.88 1.72
CA GLY A 37 12.64 5.04 2.55
C GLY A 37 11.31 5.70 2.21
N ASP A 38 11.30 7.02 2.36
CA ASP A 38 10.09 7.82 2.33
C ASP A 38 9.55 7.96 0.91
N VAL A 39 8.26 7.65 0.77
CA VAL A 39 7.48 7.78 -0.45
C VAL A 39 6.45 8.87 -0.23
N PHE A 40 6.60 9.94 -0.99
CA PHE A 40 5.64 11.04 -1.05
C PHE A 40 4.70 10.87 -2.24
N THR A 41 3.38 10.91 -2.00
CA THR A 41 2.34 10.74 -3.04
C THR A 41 1.41 11.95 -3.16
N GLY A 42 1.84 13.12 -2.66
CA GLY A 42 1.04 14.35 -2.64
C GLY A 42 0.92 15.05 -3.99
N ALA A 43 0.59 16.35 -3.96
CA ALA A 43 0.19 17.11 -5.14
C ALA A 43 1.27 17.17 -6.24
N GLU A 44 2.53 17.33 -5.86
CA GLU A 44 3.67 17.38 -6.79
C GLU A 44 3.89 16.03 -7.47
N PHE A 45 3.73 14.93 -6.72
CA PHE A 45 3.76 13.58 -7.28
C PHE A 45 2.62 13.39 -8.29
N ALA A 46 1.38 13.75 -7.92
CA ALA A 46 0.24 13.66 -8.82
C ALA A 46 0.41 14.53 -10.09
N ALA A 47 1.03 15.71 -9.97
CA ALA A 47 1.34 16.57 -11.11
C ALA A 47 2.40 15.94 -12.05
N ALA A 48 3.40 15.26 -11.49
CA ALA A 48 4.39 14.52 -12.26
C ALA A 48 3.73 13.36 -13.03
N GLU A 49 2.81 12.63 -12.39
CA GLU A 49 2.06 11.54 -13.04
C GLU A 49 1.21 12.03 -14.22
N VAL A 50 0.62 13.22 -14.12
CA VAL A 50 -0.10 13.86 -15.24
C VAL A 50 0.85 14.24 -16.37
N SER A 51 2.06 14.71 -16.04
CA SER A 51 3.03 15.22 -17.03
C SER A 51 3.80 14.11 -17.74
N TYR A 52 4.13 13.03 -17.03
CA TYR A 52 5.06 11.99 -17.48
C TYR A 52 4.42 10.60 -17.58
N GLY A 53 3.16 10.45 -17.15
CA GLY A 53 2.43 9.19 -17.15
C GLY A 53 2.39 8.52 -15.78
N LYS A 54 1.38 7.67 -15.58
CA LYS A 54 1.17 6.95 -14.33
C LYS A 54 2.36 6.01 -14.03
N GLY A 55 2.86 6.01 -12.80
CA GLY A 55 3.98 5.20 -12.35
C GLY A 55 5.35 5.72 -12.77
N TYR A 56 5.43 6.93 -13.34
CA TYR A 56 6.69 7.48 -13.86
C TYR A 56 7.79 7.47 -12.80
N GLY A 57 7.47 7.86 -11.57
CA GLY A 57 8.42 7.89 -10.44
C GLY A 57 8.99 6.51 -10.06
N PHE A 58 8.35 5.42 -10.47
CA PHE A 58 8.71 4.06 -10.08
C PHE A 58 9.32 3.22 -11.22
N LEU A 59 9.38 3.75 -12.45
CA LEU A 59 9.77 2.96 -13.63
C LEU A 59 11.10 2.22 -13.47
N GLN A 60 12.10 2.88 -12.86
CA GLN A 60 13.44 2.31 -12.73
C GLN A 60 13.59 1.38 -11.53
N VAL A 61 12.72 1.50 -10.51
CA VAL A 61 12.82 0.73 -9.27
C VAL A 61 11.86 -0.46 -9.21
N SER A 62 10.76 -0.41 -9.97
CA SER A 62 9.73 -1.46 -10.01
C SER A 62 10.30 -2.87 -10.29
N PRO A 63 11.30 -3.07 -11.18
CA PRO A 63 11.89 -4.39 -11.38
C PRO A 63 12.52 -4.99 -10.11
N TYR A 64 13.09 -4.16 -9.23
CA TYR A 64 13.71 -4.62 -7.98
C TYR A 64 12.67 -4.90 -6.90
N LEU A 65 11.65 -4.03 -6.81
CA LEU A 65 10.52 -4.20 -5.88
C LEU A 65 9.79 -5.52 -6.16
N ARG A 66 9.49 -5.78 -7.43
CA ARG A 66 8.78 -6.99 -7.89
C ARG A 66 9.62 -8.27 -7.82
N ALA A 67 10.94 -8.16 -7.69
CA ALA A 67 11.83 -9.30 -7.59
C ALA A 67 11.95 -9.86 -6.16
N SER A 68 11.49 -9.11 -5.16
CA SER A 68 11.51 -9.54 -3.75
C SER A 68 10.23 -10.27 -3.36
N ASP A 69 10.31 -11.15 -2.37
CA ASP A 69 9.13 -11.82 -1.78
C ASP A 69 8.23 -10.83 -1.03
N LEU A 70 8.83 -9.74 -0.51
CA LEU A 70 8.11 -8.64 0.13
C LEU A 70 8.83 -7.30 -0.12
N SER A 71 8.06 -6.29 -0.52
CA SER A 71 8.52 -4.91 -0.69
C SER A 71 7.74 -3.96 0.20
N ILE A 72 8.45 -3.22 1.06
CA ILE A 72 7.87 -2.28 2.02
C ILE A 72 8.49 -0.90 1.85
N VAL A 73 7.66 0.14 1.90
CA VAL A 73 8.11 1.55 1.90
C VAL A 73 7.57 2.31 3.10
N ASN A 74 8.16 3.47 3.43
CA ASN A 74 7.54 4.40 4.38
C ASN A 74 6.64 5.37 3.61
N LEU A 75 5.32 5.28 3.80
CA LEU A 75 4.36 6.19 3.20
C LEU A 75 4.29 7.49 3.99
N GLU A 76 5.15 8.45 3.64
CA GLU A 76 5.27 9.75 4.27
C GLU A 76 4.23 10.74 3.73
N THR A 77 2.98 10.33 3.65
CA THR A 77 1.87 11.19 3.18
C THR A 77 0.57 10.71 3.79
N ALA A 78 -0.17 11.61 4.43
CA ALA A 78 -1.50 11.29 4.94
C ALA A 78 -2.49 11.12 3.78
N ILE A 79 -3.19 9.99 3.76
CA ILE A 79 -4.18 9.65 2.74
C ILE A 79 -5.56 10.07 3.24
N THR A 80 -5.95 11.30 2.96
CA THR A 80 -7.26 11.80 3.38
C THR A 80 -7.71 12.98 2.53
N GLU A 81 -9.01 13.05 2.27
CA GLU A 81 -9.65 14.23 1.67
C GLU A 81 -10.42 15.06 2.72
N ARG A 82 -10.39 14.66 3.98
CA ARG A 82 -11.14 15.28 5.08
C ARG A 82 -10.21 15.88 6.15
N GLY A 83 -10.82 16.56 7.12
CA GLY A 83 -10.12 17.23 8.22
C GLY A 83 -9.36 18.50 7.83
N SER A 84 -8.92 19.22 8.86
CA SER A 84 -8.03 20.39 8.77
C SER A 84 -6.65 20.05 9.27
N THR A 85 -5.61 20.69 8.71
CA THR A 85 -4.23 20.46 9.14
C THR A 85 -4.05 20.69 10.64
N LYS A 86 -3.32 19.79 11.29
CA LYS A 86 -2.86 19.89 12.69
C LYS A 86 -1.41 20.35 12.76
N LYS A 87 -0.75 20.53 11.61
CA LYS A 87 0.63 20.98 11.57
C LYS A 87 0.74 22.44 11.99
N ARG A 88 1.66 22.71 12.93
CA ARG A 88 1.94 24.06 13.44
C ARG A 88 2.95 24.83 12.60
N ALA A 89 3.84 24.12 11.91
CA ALA A 89 4.87 24.67 11.04
C ALA A 89 5.28 23.64 9.97
N GLY A 90 5.79 24.13 8.83
CA GLY A 90 6.15 23.31 7.68
C GLY A 90 4.94 22.87 6.83
N TYR A 91 5.20 22.02 5.84
CA TYR A 91 4.18 21.55 4.91
C TYR A 91 3.41 20.35 5.46
N ALA A 92 2.09 20.34 5.29
CA ALA A 92 1.27 19.17 5.54
C ALA A 92 1.17 18.32 4.26
N PHE A 93 1.49 17.04 4.34
CA PHE A 93 1.52 16.12 3.21
C PHE A 93 0.20 15.38 3.11
N ARG A 94 -0.54 15.66 2.03
CA ARG A 94 -1.86 15.08 1.76
C ARG A 94 -1.90 14.46 0.38
N ALA A 95 -2.51 13.28 0.29
CA ALA A 95 -2.88 12.67 -0.97
C ALA A 95 -4.28 12.04 -0.90
N LYS A 96 -4.84 11.77 -2.08
CA LYS A 96 -6.11 11.04 -2.22
C LYS A 96 -5.83 9.54 -2.25
N ALA A 97 -6.78 8.72 -1.80
CA ALA A 97 -6.65 7.26 -1.86
C ALA A 97 -6.34 6.73 -3.28
N SER A 98 -6.77 7.43 -4.34
CA SER A 98 -6.48 7.05 -5.72
C SER A 98 -4.99 7.01 -6.06
N THR A 99 -4.14 7.78 -5.36
CA THR A 99 -2.69 7.77 -5.60
C THR A 99 -2.05 6.45 -5.16
N LEU A 100 -2.64 5.73 -4.20
CA LEU A 100 -2.10 4.46 -3.70
C LEU A 100 -2.03 3.37 -4.76
N SER A 101 -2.87 3.44 -5.80
CA SER A 101 -2.83 2.48 -6.91
C SER A 101 -1.47 2.42 -7.59
N VAL A 102 -0.72 3.53 -7.61
CA VAL A 102 0.63 3.57 -8.19
C VAL A 102 1.64 2.74 -7.40
N LEU A 103 1.46 2.62 -6.08
CA LEU A 103 2.36 1.86 -5.22
C LEU A 103 2.19 0.37 -5.45
N ILE A 104 0.93 -0.07 -5.58
CA ILE A 104 0.58 -1.43 -5.94
C ILE A 104 1.14 -1.76 -7.34
N ASP A 105 0.93 -0.85 -8.30
CA ASP A 105 1.46 -1.01 -9.66
C ASP A 105 3.01 -1.01 -9.68
N ALA A 106 3.68 -0.38 -8.73
CA ALA A 106 5.15 -0.42 -8.63
C ALA A 106 5.69 -1.75 -8.08
N GLY A 107 4.84 -2.59 -7.47
CA GLY A 107 5.23 -3.82 -6.79
C GLY A 107 5.55 -3.62 -5.31
N ILE A 108 4.92 -2.63 -4.66
CA ILE A 108 4.98 -2.45 -3.21
C ILE A 108 3.84 -3.24 -2.57
N ASP A 109 4.16 -4.08 -1.60
CA ASP A 109 3.21 -4.98 -0.94
C ASP A 109 2.65 -4.39 0.35
N ALA A 110 3.46 -3.60 1.07
CA ALA A 110 3.07 -2.99 2.33
C ALA A 110 3.68 -1.60 2.50
N VAL A 111 3.09 -0.81 3.39
CA VAL A 111 3.60 0.49 3.79
C VAL A 111 3.70 0.60 5.29
N SER A 112 4.77 1.24 5.77
CA SER A 112 4.81 1.83 7.10
C SER A 112 4.20 3.22 7.04
N ILE A 113 3.40 3.56 8.05
CA ILE A 113 2.90 4.93 8.26
C ILE A 113 3.55 5.57 9.49
N ALA A 114 4.54 4.91 10.11
CA ALA A 114 5.19 5.40 11.32
C ALA A 114 6.19 6.52 11.00
N ASN A 115 5.68 7.66 10.54
CA ASN A 115 6.44 8.84 10.15
C ASN A 115 5.81 10.12 10.72
N ASN A 116 6.51 11.24 10.55
CA ASN A 116 6.12 12.55 11.06
C ASN A 116 4.93 13.19 10.33
N HIS A 117 4.45 12.61 9.23
CA HIS A 117 3.34 13.16 8.43
C HIS A 117 2.03 12.41 8.59
N VAL A 118 2.03 11.22 9.21
CA VAL A 118 0.83 10.41 9.43
C VAL A 118 -0.28 11.16 10.18
N TYR A 119 0.10 12.09 11.05
CA TYR A 119 -0.82 12.84 11.89
C TYR A 119 -1.06 14.28 11.42
N ASP A 120 -0.66 14.61 10.19
CA ASP A 120 -0.81 15.96 9.64
C ASP A 120 -2.26 16.46 9.63
N PHE A 121 -3.24 15.55 9.59
CA PHE A 121 -4.68 15.85 9.62
C PHE A 121 -5.39 15.29 10.86
N GLY A 122 -4.62 14.90 11.87
CA GLY A 122 -5.11 14.37 13.13
C GLY A 122 -5.84 13.03 12.99
N ASP A 123 -6.63 12.70 14.01
CA ASP A 123 -7.37 11.43 14.08
C ASP A 123 -8.25 11.17 12.86
N GLU A 124 -8.88 12.20 12.29
CA GLU A 124 -9.74 12.03 11.11
C GLU A 124 -8.95 11.56 9.88
N GLY A 125 -7.75 12.10 9.66
CA GLY A 125 -6.89 11.67 8.56
C GLY A 125 -6.13 10.38 8.83
N LEU A 126 -5.88 10.04 10.09
CA LEU A 126 -5.24 8.77 10.48
C LEU A 126 -6.19 7.57 10.33
N MET A 127 -7.50 7.80 10.46
CA MET A 127 -8.53 6.76 10.39
C MET A 127 -9.10 6.52 8.98
N ASP A 128 -8.60 7.26 7.98
CA ASP A 128 -8.88 7.03 6.56
C ASP A 128 -7.94 5.99 5.96
#